data_AF-A0A423UDH1-F1
#
_entry.id   AF-A0A423UDH1-F1
#
_cell.length_a   1.000
_cell.length_b   1.000
_cell.length_c   1.000
_cell.angle_alpha   90.00
_cell.angle_beta   90.00
_cell.angle_gamma   90.00
#
_symmetry.space_group_name_H-M   'P 1'
#
loop_
_entity.id
_entity.type
_entity.pdbx_description
1 polymer ?
#
loop_
_entity_poly.entity_id
_entity_poly.type
_entity_poly.pdbx_seq_one_letter_code
_entity_poly.pdbx_strand_id
1 'polypeptide(L)'
;METDIYDLHDYEQDLDNFAQRYDAWGQGEADTPELHPDRQHCDRVMPFFISEYGGIKWDPSHQEDSGAWGYGQQANSEEEFVTRYRGLTNTLLNNPKMFGFCYTQLYDVEQECNGIYDYHRHPKVDIAAIRAIHTGCAAIEDEDRDTVAQPMAASAESDAHTTREAA
;
A
#
# COMPACT_ATOMS: atom_id res chain seq x y z
N MET A 1 18.21 -4.92 -16.22
CA MET A 1 18.20 -5.81 -15.05
C MET A 1 16.74 -6.00 -14.72
N GLU A 2 16.29 -7.22 -14.53
CA GLU A 2 14.89 -7.50 -14.19
C GLU A 2 14.73 -7.47 -12.66
N THR A 3 13.64 -6.87 -12.18
CA THR A 3 13.32 -6.78 -10.75
C THR A 3 12.43 -7.95 -10.36
N ASP A 4 12.77 -8.62 -9.26
CA ASP A 4 11.96 -9.71 -8.70
C ASP A 4 11.03 -9.23 -7.58
N ILE A 5 11.47 -8.23 -6.82
CA ILE A 5 10.73 -7.62 -5.70
C ILE A 5 10.82 -6.11 -5.83
N TYR A 6 9.68 -5.42 -5.78
CA TYR A 6 9.62 -3.97 -5.78
C TYR A 6 9.19 -3.43 -4.42
N ASP A 7 9.95 -2.47 -3.90
CA ASP A 7 9.73 -1.81 -2.62
C ASP A 7 9.44 -0.33 -2.82
N LEU A 8 8.59 0.22 -1.97
CA LEU A 8 8.13 1.60 -1.99
C LEU A 8 8.18 2.20 -0.59
N HIS A 9 8.40 3.50 -0.53
CA HIS A 9 8.21 4.30 0.67
C HIS A 9 7.16 5.36 0.33
N ASP A 10 6.04 5.39 1.06
CA ASP A 10 4.97 6.35 0.79
C ASP A 10 4.35 6.91 2.06
N TYR A 11 4.48 8.23 2.21
CA TYR A 11 4.01 9.00 3.36
C TYR A 11 2.86 9.94 3.01
N GLU A 12 2.18 9.73 1.88
CA GLU A 12 0.93 10.42 1.54
C GLU A 12 -0.13 10.21 2.64
N GLN A 13 -0.82 11.28 3.01
CA GLN A 13 -1.81 11.32 4.10
C GLN A 13 -3.24 11.48 3.60
N ASP A 14 -3.42 11.95 2.37
CA ASP A 14 -4.73 12.04 1.74
C ASP A 14 -5.18 10.65 1.30
N LEU A 15 -6.25 10.16 1.92
CA LEU A 15 -6.72 8.79 1.73
C LEU A 15 -7.22 8.53 0.31
N ASP A 16 -7.84 9.53 -0.32
CA ASP A 16 -8.38 9.40 -1.66
C ASP A 16 -7.23 9.35 -2.68
N ASN A 17 -6.23 10.23 -2.55
CA ASN A 17 -5.04 10.20 -3.39
C ASN A 17 -4.26 8.90 -3.22
N PHE A 18 -4.08 8.45 -1.97
CA PHE A 18 -3.39 7.19 -1.66
C PHE A 18 -4.09 6.00 -2.32
N ALA A 19 -5.41 5.86 -2.11
CA ALA A 19 -6.22 4.82 -2.72
C ALA A 19 -6.16 4.87 -4.26
N GLN A 20 -6.39 6.05 -4.84
CA GLN A 20 -6.39 6.22 -6.29
C GLN A 20 -5.05 5.81 -6.92
N ARG A 21 -3.92 6.20 -6.33
CA ARG A 21 -2.58 5.86 -6.84
C ARG A 21 -2.33 4.35 -6.85
N TYR A 22 -2.66 3.66 -5.76
CA TYR A 22 -2.42 2.21 -5.67
C TYR A 22 -3.42 1.39 -6.48
N ASP A 23 -4.67 1.83 -6.62
CA ASP A 23 -5.67 1.20 -7.48
C ASP A 23 -5.27 1.33 -8.96
N ALA A 24 -4.93 2.54 -9.41
CA ALA A 24 -4.54 2.80 -10.79
C ALA A 24 -3.28 2.02 -11.17
N TRP A 25 -2.27 1.97 -10.30
CA TRP A 25 -1.08 1.16 -10.56
C TRP A 25 -1.38 -0.35 -10.54
N GLY A 26 -2.17 -0.84 -9.57
CA GLY A 26 -2.56 -2.25 -9.49
C GLY A 26 -3.34 -2.75 -10.72
N GLN A 27 -4.05 -1.85 -11.42
CA GLN A 27 -4.77 -2.10 -12.67
C GLN A 27 -3.91 -1.88 -13.92
N GLY A 28 -2.68 -1.38 -13.79
CA GLY A 28 -1.80 -1.04 -14.90
C GLY A 28 -2.23 0.21 -15.67
N GLU A 29 -3.04 1.07 -15.06
CA GLU A 29 -3.56 2.31 -15.63
C GLU A 29 -2.65 3.53 -15.34
N ALA A 30 -1.72 3.37 -14.40
CA ALA A 30 -0.73 4.38 -14.03
C ALA A 30 0.65 3.76 -13.78
N ASP A 31 1.67 4.60 -13.87
CA ASP A 31 3.02 4.25 -13.45
C ASP A 31 3.08 3.99 -11.93
N THR A 32 4.17 3.35 -11.49
CA THR A 32 4.44 3.13 -10.06
C THR A 32 4.30 4.42 -9.26
N PRO A 33 3.70 4.42 -8.06
CA PRO A 33 3.58 5.60 -7.21
C PRO A 33 4.91 6.03 -6.55
N GLU A 34 6.05 5.67 -7.13
CA GLU A 34 7.39 5.99 -6.67
C GLU A 34 7.66 7.51 -6.71
N LEU A 35 8.14 8.06 -5.60
CA LEU A 35 8.45 9.49 -5.46
C LEU A 35 9.77 9.89 -6.14
N HIS A 36 10.63 8.91 -6.42
CA HIS A 36 11.95 9.08 -7.03
C HIS A 36 12.16 8.12 -8.22
N PRO A 37 11.39 8.27 -9.32
CA PRO A 37 11.41 7.33 -10.45
C PRO A 37 12.75 7.26 -11.18
N ASP A 38 13.61 8.26 -11.02
CA ASP A 38 14.98 8.26 -11.57
C ASP A 38 15.92 7.30 -10.81
N ARG A 39 15.55 6.86 -9.60
CA ARG A 39 16.35 5.97 -8.75
C ARG A 39 15.97 4.50 -8.93
N GLN A 40 14.68 4.24 -9.11
CA GLN A 40 14.15 2.90 -9.35
C GLN A 40 12.92 2.99 -10.24
N HIS A 41 12.74 1.97 -11.07
CA HIS A 41 11.62 1.89 -12.01
C HIS A 41 11.14 0.44 -12.09
N CYS A 42 9.82 0.26 -12.11
CA CYS A 42 9.18 -1.01 -12.42
C CYS A 42 8.33 -0.82 -13.68
N ASP A 43 8.64 -1.57 -14.72
CA ASP A 43 8.01 -1.51 -16.04
C ASP A 43 6.77 -2.40 -16.17
N ARG A 44 6.42 -3.13 -15.11
CA ARG A 44 5.28 -4.05 -15.06
C ARG A 44 4.64 -4.09 -13.68
N VAL A 45 3.36 -4.45 -13.62
CA VAL A 45 2.67 -4.69 -12.34
C VAL A 45 3.09 -6.06 -11.81
N MET A 46 3.87 -6.08 -10.73
CA MET A 46 4.27 -7.28 -10.00
C MET A 46 3.73 -7.25 -8.57
N PRO A 47 3.71 -8.37 -7.83
CA PRO A 47 3.63 -8.29 -6.38
C PRO A 47 4.71 -7.36 -5.81
N PHE A 48 4.31 -6.44 -4.95
CA PHE A 48 5.17 -5.43 -4.33
C PHE A 48 4.85 -5.29 -2.84
N PHE A 49 5.70 -4.56 -2.13
CA PHE A 49 5.47 -4.23 -0.73
C PHE A 49 5.84 -2.77 -0.46
N ILE A 50 5.40 -2.25 0.69
CA ILE A 50 5.80 -0.93 1.18
C ILE A 50 6.55 -1.11 2.48
N SER A 51 7.88 -0.98 2.45
CA SER A 51 8.72 -1.09 3.63
C SER A 51 8.55 0.09 4.60
N GLU A 52 8.01 1.21 4.13
CA GLU A 52 7.69 2.37 4.96
C GLU A 52 6.40 3.08 4.52
N TYR A 53 5.41 3.14 5.39
CA TYR A 53 4.24 4.00 5.23
C TYR A 53 3.73 4.53 6.55
N GLY A 54 2.84 5.52 6.49
CA GLY A 54 2.22 6.10 7.67
C GLY A 54 2.82 7.46 7.95
N GLY A 55 3.59 7.61 9.03
CA GLY A 55 4.16 8.89 9.39
C GLY A 55 3.13 9.95 9.82
N ILE A 56 1.95 9.53 10.25
CA ILE A 56 0.84 10.39 10.67
C ILE A 56 1.29 11.25 11.85
N LYS A 57 1.43 12.57 11.65
CA LYS A 57 1.78 13.47 12.74
C LYS A 57 0.68 13.50 13.80
N TRP A 58 1.01 13.19 15.04
CA TRP A 58 0.12 13.38 16.17
C TRP A 58 0.88 13.48 17.49
N ASP A 59 0.85 14.63 18.14
CA ASP A 59 1.36 14.82 19.50
C ASP A 59 0.20 15.17 20.44
N PRO A 60 -0.34 14.21 21.20
CA PRO A 60 -1.43 14.46 22.14
C PRO A 60 -1.01 15.32 23.34
N SER A 61 0.30 15.50 23.57
CA SER A 61 0.79 16.41 24.62
C SER A 61 0.70 17.88 24.21
N HIS A 62 0.50 18.15 22.91
CA HIS A 62 0.34 19.49 22.33
C HIS A 62 1.40 20.50 22.81
N GLN A 63 2.66 20.07 22.91
CA GLN A 63 3.73 21.00 23.29
C GLN A 63 4.07 21.87 22.09
N GLU A 64 3.53 23.10 22.07
CA GLU A 64 3.61 24.06 20.95
C GLU A 64 5.05 24.38 20.52
N ASP A 65 6.04 24.23 21.42
CA ASP A 65 7.47 24.51 21.17
C ASP A 65 8.36 23.25 21.00
N SER A 66 7.77 22.05 20.87
CA SER A 66 8.53 20.80 20.74
C SER A 66 9.28 20.65 19.41
N GLY A 67 8.91 21.42 18.39
CA GLY A 67 9.38 21.21 17.02
C GLY A 67 8.82 19.94 16.37
N ALA A 68 7.78 19.33 16.97
CA ALA A 68 7.18 18.09 16.51
C ALA A 68 6.79 18.15 15.02
N TRP A 69 7.20 17.13 14.27
CA TRP A 69 6.89 16.96 12.86
C TRP A 69 6.44 15.52 12.57
N GLY A 70 5.81 15.38 11.41
CA GLY A 70 5.40 14.14 10.76
C GLY A 70 4.88 14.53 9.38
N TYR A 71 4.32 13.57 8.66
CA TYR A 71 3.89 13.78 7.28
C TYR A 71 2.45 14.31 7.21
N GLY A 72 2.20 15.14 6.21
CA GLY A 72 0.92 15.83 5.96
C GLY A 72 0.40 16.66 7.15
N GLN A 73 -0.92 16.75 7.27
CA GLN A 73 -1.57 17.50 8.34
C GLN A 73 -1.61 16.71 9.64
N GLN A 74 -1.44 17.38 10.77
CA GLN A 74 -1.55 16.74 12.08
C GLN A 74 -2.96 16.19 12.32
N ALA A 75 -3.06 15.00 12.90
CA ALA A 75 -4.32 14.50 13.44
C ALA A 75 -4.72 15.32 14.69
N ASN A 76 -5.97 15.76 14.77
CA ASN A 76 -6.47 16.61 15.85
C ASN A 76 -7.06 15.81 17.03
N SER A 77 -7.18 14.49 16.87
CA SER A 77 -7.67 13.58 17.89
C SER A 77 -7.14 12.16 17.66
N GLU A 78 -7.26 11.33 18.68
CA GLU A 78 -7.02 9.89 18.57
C GLU A 78 -7.90 9.26 17.48
N GLU A 79 -9.18 9.65 17.41
CA GLU A 79 -10.12 9.15 16.41
C GLU A 79 -9.68 9.50 14.98
N GLU A 80 -9.19 10.72 14.76
CA GLU A 80 -8.68 11.14 13.45
C GLU A 80 -7.42 10.34 13.08
N PHE A 81 -6.50 10.15 14.02
CA PHE A 81 -5.31 9.32 13.81
C PHE A 81 -5.70 7.89 13.41
N VAL A 82 -6.58 7.24 14.19
CA VAL A 82 -7.01 5.86 13.94
C VAL A 82 -7.77 5.74 12.63
N THR A 83 -8.58 6.75 12.27
CA THR A 83 -9.31 6.80 10.99
C THR A 83 -8.33 6.86 9.82
N ARG A 84 -7.32 7.73 9.89
CA ARG A 84 -6.31 7.84 8.84
C ARG A 84 -5.44 6.59 8.75
N TYR A 85 -4.99 6.07 9.89
CA TYR A 85 -4.24 4.81 9.98
C TYR A 85 -5.00 3.65 9.30
N ARG A 86 -6.29 3.53 9.61
CA ARG A 86 -7.19 2.52 9.04
C ARG A 86 -7.33 2.70 7.54
N GLY A 87 -7.55 3.93 7.07
CA GLY A 87 -7.65 4.23 5.64
C GLY A 87 -6.40 3.80 4.88
N LEU A 88 -5.23 4.26 5.31
CA LEU A 88 -3.94 3.91 4.70
C LEU A 88 -3.73 2.39 4.70
N THR A 89 -3.85 1.73 5.86
CA THR A 89 -3.58 0.29 5.97
C THR A 89 -4.60 -0.55 5.20
N ASN A 90 -5.89 -0.18 5.20
CA ASN A 90 -6.90 -0.91 4.45
C ASN A 90 -6.71 -0.76 2.93
N THR A 91 -6.25 0.38 2.42
CA THR A 91 -5.87 0.50 1.00
C THR A 91 -4.81 -0.53 0.64
N LEU A 92 -3.80 -0.71 1.50
CA LEU A 92 -2.74 -1.69 1.26
C LEU A 92 -3.25 -3.13 1.37
N LEU A 93 -3.99 -3.45 2.44
CA LEU A 93 -4.60 -4.77 2.64
C LEU A 93 -5.51 -5.16 1.48
N ASN A 94 -6.28 -4.22 0.91
CA ASN A 94 -7.23 -4.51 -0.16
C ASN A 94 -6.58 -4.59 -1.55
N ASN A 95 -5.28 -4.31 -1.69
CA ASN A 95 -4.60 -4.38 -2.97
C ASN A 95 -4.14 -5.82 -3.29
N PRO A 96 -4.61 -6.44 -4.41
CA PRO A 96 -4.22 -7.81 -4.80
C PRO A 96 -2.72 -8.04 -4.98
N LYS A 97 -1.97 -6.97 -5.27
CA LYS A 97 -0.56 -7.02 -5.61
C LYS A 97 0.32 -6.67 -4.41
N MET A 98 -0.27 -6.29 -3.28
CA MET A 98 0.45 -5.98 -2.06
C MET A 98 0.71 -7.25 -1.24
N PHE A 99 1.97 -7.66 -1.11
CA PHE A 99 2.33 -8.84 -0.30
C PHE A 99 2.80 -8.50 1.11
N GLY A 100 3.02 -7.22 1.43
CA GLY A 100 3.45 -6.82 2.77
C GLY A 100 3.54 -5.30 2.94
N PHE A 101 3.53 -4.85 4.18
CA PHE A 101 3.76 -3.46 4.50
C PHE A 101 4.37 -3.31 5.90
N CYS A 102 5.02 -2.18 6.16
CA CYS A 102 5.58 -1.85 7.46
C CYS A 102 5.25 -0.41 7.84
N TYR A 103 4.44 -0.25 8.89
CA TYR A 103 4.05 1.07 9.38
C TYR A 103 5.24 1.71 10.10
N THR A 104 5.67 2.86 9.61
CA THR A 104 6.67 3.71 10.25
C THR A 104 5.95 4.85 11.00
N GLN A 105 6.04 4.93 12.33
CA GLN A 105 6.89 4.15 13.24
C GLN A 105 6.24 3.73 14.56
N LEU A 106 6.97 2.90 15.31
CA LEU A 106 6.50 2.33 16.57
C LEU A 106 6.50 3.36 17.70
N TYR A 107 7.55 4.18 17.83
CA TYR A 107 7.71 5.17 18.89
C TYR A 107 7.91 6.55 18.28
N ASP A 108 7.51 7.59 19.00
CA ASP A 108 8.01 8.94 18.72
C ASP A 108 9.53 8.99 18.95
N VAL A 109 10.25 9.63 18.03
CA VAL A 109 11.70 9.78 18.09
C VAL A 109 12.07 11.24 17.97
N GLU A 110 12.58 11.81 19.07
CA GLU A 110 12.94 13.23 19.15
C GLU A 110 11.79 14.13 18.67
N GLN A 111 11.99 14.90 17.60
CA GLN A 111 10.94 15.76 17.03
C GLN A 111 10.01 15.03 16.07
N GLU A 112 10.29 13.78 15.68
CA GLU A 112 9.41 13.02 14.81
C GLU A 112 8.31 12.34 15.66
N CYS A 113 7.15 12.99 15.73
CA CYS A 113 6.03 12.60 16.59
C CYS A 113 4.92 11.94 15.78
N ASN A 114 5.26 10.84 15.11
CA ASN A 114 4.36 10.02 14.29
C ASN A 114 4.31 8.54 14.73
N GLY A 115 4.80 8.24 15.93
CA GLY A 115 4.73 6.92 16.53
C GLY A 115 3.33 6.56 17.01
N ILE A 116 3.03 5.26 17.03
CA ILE A 116 1.84 4.72 17.72
C ILE A 116 2.02 4.65 19.25
N TYR A 117 3.26 4.72 19.73
CA TYR A 117 3.65 4.95 21.11
C TYR A 117 4.41 6.28 21.24
N ASP A 118 4.36 6.87 22.43
CA ASP A 118 5.15 8.05 22.76
C ASP A 118 6.64 7.71 22.94
N TYR A 119 7.46 8.74 23.17
CA TYR A 119 8.89 8.62 23.42
C TYR A 119 9.24 7.70 24.60
N HIS A 120 8.33 7.59 25.58
CA HIS A 120 8.47 6.77 26.77
C HIS A 120 7.86 5.36 26.62
N ARG A 121 7.40 4.99 25.42
CA ARG A 121 6.77 3.71 25.08
C ARG A 121 5.39 3.51 25.74
N HIS A 122 4.67 4.59 26.02
CA HIS A 122 3.24 4.52 26.36
C HIS A 122 2.40 4.60 25.08
N PRO A 123 1.33 3.79 24.97
CA PRO A 123 0.43 3.87 23.82
C PRO A 123 -0.14 5.27 23.67
N LYS A 124 -0.12 5.81 22.45
CA LYS A 124 -0.82 7.05 22.11
C LYS A 124 -2.26 6.78 21.71
N VAL A 125 -2.49 5.66 21.03
CA VAL A 125 -3.82 5.16 20.61
C VAL A 125 -4.19 3.87 21.33
N ASP A 126 -5.47 3.48 21.26
CA ASP A 126 -5.90 2.12 21.54
C ASP A 126 -5.23 1.09 20.61
N ILE A 127 -4.30 0.32 21.17
CA ILE A 127 -3.57 -0.73 20.46
C ILE A 127 -4.50 -1.86 19.99
N ALA A 128 -5.65 -2.08 20.66
CA ALA A 128 -6.64 -3.05 20.18
C ALA A 128 -7.22 -2.63 18.83
N ALA A 129 -7.41 -1.32 18.60
CA ALA A 129 -7.85 -0.79 17.32
C ALA A 129 -6.81 -1.00 16.21
N ILE A 130 -5.52 -0.77 16.50
CA ILE A 130 -4.41 -1.02 15.55
C ILE A 130 -4.31 -2.51 15.22
N ARG A 131 -4.37 -3.37 16.24
CA ARG A 131 -4.38 -4.83 16.05
C ARG A 131 -5.53 -5.27 15.16
N ALA A 132 -6.75 -4.77 15.40
CA ALA A 132 -7.91 -5.14 14.61
C ALA A 132 -7.76 -4.77 13.12
N ILE A 133 -7.07 -3.67 12.82
CA ILE A 133 -6.74 -3.26 11.44
C ILE A 133 -5.76 -4.27 10.82
N HIS A 134 -4.67 -4.60 11.53
CA HIS A 134 -3.62 -5.50 11.02
C HIS A 134 -4.06 -6.96 10.88
N THR A 135 -5.05 -7.41 11.64
CA THR A 135 -5.59 -8.77 11.53
C THR A 135 -6.68 -8.92 10.48
N GLY A 136 -6.92 -7.89 9.66
CA GLY A 136 -7.80 -8.00 8.49
C GLY A 136 -7.23 -8.98 7.46
N CYS A 137 -8.12 -9.68 6.75
CA CYS A 137 -7.72 -10.52 5.61
C CYS A 137 -7.17 -9.62 4.50
N ALA A 138 -5.99 -9.94 3.98
CA ALA A 138 -5.42 -9.23 2.85
C ALA A 138 -5.98 -9.79 1.53
N ALA A 139 -6.22 -8.93 0.54
CA ALA A 139 -6.75 -9.30 -0.76
C ALA A 139 -5.84 -10.27 -1.54
N ILE A 140 -4.55 -10.31 -1.22
CA ILE A 140 -3.60 -11.27 -1.80
C ILE A 140 -3.75 -12.69 -1.21
N GLU A 141 -4.39 -12.83 -0.04
CA GLU A 141 -4.66 -14.13 0.62
C GLU A 141 -5.92 -14.81 0.07
N ASP A 142 -6.65 -14.14 -0.81
CA ASP A 142 -7.87 -14.65 -1.43
C ASP A 142 -7.53 -15.67 -2.53
N GLU A 143 -7.42 -16.94 -2.13
CA GLU A 143 -7.08 -18.12 -2.96
C GLU A 143 -7.96 -18.27 -4.22
N ASP A 144 -9.17 -17.71 -4.23
CA ASP A 144 -10.08 -17.79 -5.37
C ASP A 144 -9.71 -16.82 -6.53
N ARG A 145 -8.81 -15.84 -6.31
CA ARG A 145 -8.43 -14.84 -7.33
C ARG A 145 -7.64 -15.40 -8.50
N ASP A 146 -6.80 -16.40 -8.28
CA ASP A 146 -5.95 -16.99 -9.33
C ASP A 146 -6.77 -17.80 -10.35
N THR A 147 -8.00 -18.19 -10.01
CA THR A 147 -8.89 -18.92 -10.94
C THR A 147 -9.52 -18.01 -12.00
N VAL A 148 -9.61 -16.70 -11.74
CA VAL A 148 -10.26 -15.72 -12.64
C VAL A 148 -9.25 -15.07 -13.60
N ALA A 149 -7.96 -15.04 -13.24
CA ALA A 149 -6.92 -14.32 -13.99
C ALA A 149 -6.27 -15.12 -15.14
N GLN A 150 -6.60 -16.40 -15.33
CA GLN A 150 -6.19 -17.11 -16.55
C GLN A 150 -7.16 -16.75 -17.69
N PRO A 151 -6.72 -16.03 -18.74
CA PRO A 151 -7.52 -15.97 -19.96
C PRO A 151 -7.69 -17.40 -20.46
N MET A 152 -8.93 -17.83 -20.69
CA MET A 152 -9.22 -19.10 -21.34
C MET A 152 -8.38 -19.16 -22.62
N ALA A 153 -7.37 -20.03 -22.64
CA ALA A 153 -6.60 -20.29 -23.84
C ALA A 153 -7.59 -20.81 -24.89
N ALA A 154 -7.91 -19.96 -25.87
CA ALA A 154 -8.73 -20.34 -27.00
C ALA A 154 -7.96 -21.41 -27.79
N SER A 155 -8.31 -22.67 -27.59
CA SER A 155 -7.98 -23.74 -28.53
C SER A 155 -8.77 -23.49 -29.81
N ALA A 156 -8.12 -22.97 -30.84
CA ALA A 156 -8.63 -23.03 -32.20
C ALA A 156 -7.60 -23.78 -33.05
N GLU A 157 -7.96 -25.04 -33.32
CA GLU A 157 -7.27 -25.97 -34.20
C GLU A 157 -7.12 -25.39 -35.62
N SER A 158 -6.03 -25.77 -36.27
CA SER A 158 -5.72 -25.41 -37.64
C SER A 158 -6.60 -26.19 -38.63
N ASP A 159 -7.53 -25.52 -39.29
CA ASP A 159 -8.19 -26.07 -40.49
C ASP A 159 -7.30 -25.85 -41.72
N ALA A 160 -6.40 -26.81 -41.96
CA ALA A 160 -5.84 -27.04 -43.28
C ALA A 160 -6.71 -28.10 -43.98
N HIS A 161 -7.66 -27.66 -44.82
CA HIS A 161 -8.29 -28.56 -45.79
C HIS A 161 -8.05 -28.12 -47.23
N THR A 162 -7.23 -28.93 -47.88
CA THR A 162 -6.90 -28.98 -49.29
C THR A 162 -8.11 -29.38 -50.13
N THR A 163 -8.44 -28.59 -51.15
CA THR A 163 -9.18 -29.06 -52.35
C THR A 163 -8.45 -28.50 -53.57
N ARG A 164 -7.53 -29.29 -54.16
CA ARG A 164 -7.73 -30.19 -55.33
C ARG A 164 -8.12 -29.47 -56.62
N GLU A 165 -7.23 -29.66 -57.59
CA GLU A 165 -7.28 -29.28 -59.01
C GLU A 165 -8.60 -29.63 -59.71
N ALA A 166 -8.98 -28.80 -60.67
CA ALA A 166 -9.82 -29.20 -61.79
C ALA A 166 -9.12 -28.80 -63.09
N ALA A 167 -9.14 -29.74 -64.03
CA ALA A 167 -8.58 -29.71 -65.37
C ALA A 167 -9.30 -28.76 -66.34
#